data_AF-A0A847XP79-F1
#
_entry.id   AF-A0A847XP79-F1
#
_cell.length_a   1.000
_cell.length_b   1.000
_cell.length_c   1.000
_cell.angle_alpha   90.00
_cell.angle_beta   90.00
_cell.angle_gamma   90.00
#
_symmetry.space_group_name_H-M   'P 1'
#
loop_
_entity.id
_entity.type
_entity.pdbx_description
1 polymer ?
#
loop_
_entity_poly.entity_id
_entity_poly.type
_entity_poly.pdbx_seq_one_letter_code
_entity_poly.pdbx_strand_id
1 'polypeptide(L)'
;RSGWEVIPEVVNGVTRMEAVPWVNGQNLGLKNHVKDHLDCIRKRNFNTKANPEIASHIAKFSAVGNIAYRTGKKLIWDGTRFVNDEEANNYLVPQYREPWVLPKV
;
A
#
# COMPACT_ATOMS: atom_id res chain seq x y z
N ARG A 1 -14.33 4.07 10.42
CA ARG A 1 -13.64 3.20 11.41
C ARG A 1 -14.12 3.61 12.79
N SER A 2 -14.30 2.65 13.70
CA SER A 2 -14.82 2.87 15.06
C SER A 2 -13.79 3.45 16.03
N GLY A 3 -12.49 3.30 15.71
CA GLY A 3 -11.38 3.83 16.49
C GLY A 3 -10.08 3.17 16.08
N TRP A 4 -9.02 3.42 16.85
CA TRP A 4 -7.72 2.77 16.73
C TRP A 4 -6.96 2.85 18.05
N GLU A 5 -6.05 1.93 18.26
CA GLU A 5 -5.04 1.96 19.32
C GLU A 5 -3.69 1.53 18.74
N VAL A 6 -2.61 1.78 19.47
CA VAL A 6 -1.28 1.27 19.13
C VAL A 6 -0.85 0.33 20.24
N ILE A 7 -0.73 -0.96 19.90
CA ILE A 7 -0.14 -1.99 20.74
C ILE A 7 1.35 -2.09 20.37
N PRO A 8 2.27 -1.77 21.27
CA PRO A 8 3.69 -1.80 20.97
C PRO A 8 4.19 -3.22 20.66
N GLU A 9 4.98 -3.34 19.60
CA GLU A 9 5.79 -4.53 19.37
C GLU A 9 7.03 -4.48 20.27
N VAL A 10 7.29 -5.56 21.01
CA VAL A 10 8.51 -5.76 21.80
C VAL A 10 9.41 -6.75 21.07
N VAL A 11 10.60 -6.31 20.69
CA VAL A 11 11.58 -7.16 20.01
C VAL A 11 12.88 -7.15 20.83
N ASN A 12 13.35 -8.34 21.22
CA ASN A 12 14.53 -8.50 22.08
C ASN A 12 14.45 -7.69 23.40
N GLY A 13 13.25 -7.61 23.99
CA GLY A 13 13.01 -6.85 25.22
C GLY A 13 12.97 -5.33 25.04
N VAL A 14 13.11 -4.81 23.81
CA VAL A 14 13.03 -3.39 23.51
C VAL A 14 11.68 -3.07 22.87
N THR A 15 10.95 -2.15 23.49
CA THR A 15 9.70 -1.60 22.96
C THR A 15 10.00 -0.69 21.76
N ARG A 16 9.38 -0.96 20.60
CA ARG A 16 9.66 -0.20 19.36
C ARG A 16 8.92 1.12 19.22
N MET A 17 7.84 1.33 19.97
CA MET A 17 7.07 2.57 19.98
C MET A 17 6.20 2.68 21.23
N GLU A 18 5.75 3.89 21.53
CA GLU A 18 4.85 4.13 22.65
C GLU A 18 3.45 3.54 22.39
N ALA A 19 2.81 3.06 23.45
CA ALA A 19 1.42 2.62 23.38
C ALA A 19 0.51 3.85 23.22
N VAL A 20 -0.49 3.73 22.34
CA VAL A 20 -1.55 4.73 22.24
C VAL A 20 -2.85 4.05 22.69
N PRO A 21 -3.48 4.51 23.78
CA PRO A 21 -4.74 3.94 24.22
C PRO A 21 -5.83 4.18 23.17
N TRP A 22 -6.91 3.40 23.23
CA TRP A 22 -8.01 3.49 22.27
C TRP A 22 -8.50 4.93 22.03
N VAL A 23 -8.41 5.36 20.78
CA VAL A 23 -8.91 6.64 20.27
C VAL A 23 -10.18 6.36 19.46
N ASN A 24 -11.31 6.94 19.89
CA ASN A 24 -12.56 6.82 19.18
C ASN A 24 -12.49 7.42 17.77
N GLY A 25 -13.05 6.69 16.81
CA GLY A 25 -13.17 7.15 15.44
C GLY A 25 -14.31 8.15 15.31
N GLN A 26 -14.10 9.19 14.50
CA GLN A 26 -15.15 10.19 14.22
C GLN A 26 -16.14 9.71 13.15
N ASN A 27 -15.88 8.58 12.50
CA ASN A 27 -16.63 8.06 11.34
C ASN A 27 -16.79 9.05 10.16
N LEU A 28 -15.90 10.04 10.05
CA LEU A 28 -15.92 11.07 9.01
C LEU A 28 -15.02 10.75 7.81
N GLY A 29 -14.40 9.56 7.74
CA GLY A 29 -13.40 9.23 6.72
C GLY A 29 -13.88 9.47 5.28
N LEU A 30 -15.07 8.96 4.92
CA LEU A 30 -15.65 9.17 3.60
C LEU A 30 -15.98 10.65 3.34
N LYS A 31 -16.62 11.33 4.31
CA LYS A 31 -16.96 12.75 4.18
C LYS A 31 -15.73 13.63 3.97
N ASN A 32 -14.67 13.38 4.73
CA ASN A 32 -13.40 14.10 4.62
C ASN A 32 -12.71 13.84 3.28
N HIS A 33 -12.74 12.60 2.79
CA HIS A 33 -12.19 12.25 1.49
C HIS A 33 -12.92 12.98 0.34
N VAL A 34 -14.26 12.96 0.35
CA VAL A 34 -15.06 13.68 -0.66
C VAL A 34 -14.83 15.18 -0.58
N LYS A 35 -14.77 15.75 0.63
CA LYS A 35 -14.47 17.17 0.83
C LYS A 35 -13.12 17.56 0.22
N ASP A 36 -12.07 16.78 0.49
CA ASP A 36 -10.73 17.01 -0.06
C ASP A 36 -10.75 17.02 -1.59
N HIS A 37 -11.41 16.04 -2.19
CA HIS A 37 -11.55 15.92 -3.64
C HIS A 37 -12.26 17.15 -4.26
N LEU A 38 -13.41 17.54 -3.70
CA LEU A 38 -14.17 18.70 -4.17
C LEU A 38 -13.40 20.02 -3.99
N ASP A 39 -12.70 20.19 -2.86
CA ASP A 39 -11.85 21.35 -2.61
C ASP A 39 -10.70 21.44 -3.63
N CYS A 40 -10.12 20.31 -4.01
CA CYS A 40 -9.09 20.23 -5.04
C CYS A 40 -9.62 20.62 -6.42
N ILE A 41 -10.80 20.10 -6.82
CA ILE A 41 -11.46 20.49 -8.08
C ILE A 41 -11.71 22.00 -8.13
N ARG A 42 -12.33 22.54 -7.07
CA ARG A 42 -12.66 23.97 -6.98
C ARG A 42 -11.43 24.87 -7.12
N LYS A 43 -10.30 24.44 -6.55
CA LYS A 43 -9.03 25.19 -6.57
C LYS A 43 -8.15 24.88 -7.79
N ARG A 44 -8.56 23.96 -8.67
CA ARG A 44 -7.70 23.39 -9.73
C ARG A 44 -6.37 22.87 -9.19
N ASN A 45 -6.40 22.27 -7.99
CA ASN A 45 -5.24 21.65 -7.36
C ASN A 45 -5.23 20.16 -7.68
N PHE A 46 -4.16 19.66 -8.28
CA PHE A 46 -4.02 18.25 -8.63
C PHE A 46 -3.54 17.38 -7.46
N ASN A 47 -3.10 17.99 -6.36
CA ASN A 47 -2.55 17.30 -5.19
C ASN A 47 -3.65 16.92 -4.19
N THR A 48 -4.51 15.97 -4.57
CA THR A 48 -5.44 15.33 -3.62
C THR A 48 -4.66 14.52 -2.58
N LYS A 49 -5.26 14.26 -1.42
CA LYS A 49 -4.67 13.37 -0.40
C LYS A 49 -4.51 11.92 -0.90
N ALA A 50 -5.27 11.53 -1.91
CA ALA A 50 -5.20 10.22 -2.56
C ALA A 50 -4.93 10.41 -4.07
N ASN A 51 -3.74 10.87 -4.41
CA ASN A 51 -3.31 11.10 -5.78
C ASN A 51 -2.89 9.78 -6.49
N PRO A 52 -2.75 9.78 -7.84
CA PRO A 52 -2.38 8.59 -8.60
C PRO A 52 -1.03 7.98 -8.18
N GLU A 53 -0.06 8.77 -7.74
CA GLU A 53 1.26 8.29 -7.31
C GLU A 53 1.15 7.44 -6.04
N ILE A 54 0.42 7.93 -5.04
CA ILE A 54 0.11 7.17 -3.81
C ILE A 54 -0.68 5.91 -4.16
N ALA A 55 -1.70 6.03 -5.01
CA ALA A 55 -2.51 4.89 -5.43
C ALA A 55 -1.67 3.81 -6.14
N SER A 56 -0.81 4.20 -7.06
CA SER A 56 0.13 3.32 -7.78
C SER A 56 1.07 2.60 -6.81
N HIS A 57 1.60 3.33 -5.83
CA HIS A 57 2.48 2.75 -4.82
C HIS A 57 1.75 1.68 -3.99
N ILE A 58 0.54 1.98 -3.49
CA ILE A 58 -0.26 1.03 -2.72
C ILE A 58 -0.68 -0.18 -3.57
N ALA A 59 -1.06 0.02 -4.83
CA ALA A 59 -1.41 -1.08 -5.73
C ALA A 59 -0.25 -2.06 -5.93
N LYS A 60 0.99 -1.56 -6.06
CA LYS A 60 2.20 -2.41 -6.10
C LYS A 60 2.36 -3.23 -4.81
N PHE A 61 2.17 -2.61 -3.65
CA PHE A 61 2.23 -3.32 -2.36
C PHE A 61 1.17 -4.41 -2.23
N SER A 62 -0.06 -4.16 -2.69
CA SER A 62 -1.09 -5.19 -2.73
C SER A 62 -0.68 -6.37 -3.61
N ALA A 63 -0.09 -6.11 -4.79
CA ALA A 63 0.41 -7.16 -5.67
C ALA A 63 1.56 -7.96 -5.03
N VAL A 64 2.52 -7.28 -4.40
CA VAL A 64 3.63 -7.91 -3.67
C VAL A 64 3.12 -8.81 -2.54
N GLY A 65 2.14 -8.35 -1.76
CA GLY A 65 1.50 -9.17 -0.72
C GLY A 65 0.83 -10.41 -1.27
N ASN A 66 0.13 -10.30 -2.41
CA ASN A 66 -0.49 -11.44 -3.09
C ASN A 66 0.55 -12.46 -3.57
N ILE A 67 1.72 -12.02 -4.05
CA ILE A 67 2.80 -12.92 -4.46
C ILE A 67 3.35 -13.68 -3.25
N ALA A 68 3.62 -12.99 -2.13
CA ALA A 68 4.08 -13.64 -0.90
C ALA A 68 3.07 -14.68 -0.40
N TYR A 69 1.77 -14.36 -0.44
CA TYR A 69 0.71 -15.31 -0.10
C TYR A 69 0.70 -16.52 -1.05
N ARG A 70 0.77 -16.28 -2.37
CA ARG A 70 0.77 -17.34 -3.39
C ARG A 70 1.95 -18.29 -3.26
N THR A 71 3.14 -17.77 -2.94
CA THR A 71 4.36 -18.60 -2.82
C THR A 71 4.50 -19.25 -1.45
N GLY A 72 3.80 -18.75 -0.42
CA GLY A 72 3.99 -19.16 0.97
C GLY A 72 5.34 -18.74 1.56
N LYS A 73 6.07 -17.84 0.88
CA LYS A 73 7.43 -17.43 1.26
C LYS A 73 7.43 -16.07 1.94
N LYS A 74 8.37 -15.86 2.86
CA LYS A 74 8.71 -14.53 3.37
C LYS A 74 9.58 -13.82 2.34
N LEU A 75 9.04 -12.81 1.68
CA LEU A 75 9.73 -12.06 0.64
C LEU A 75 10.24 -10.70 1.16
N ILE A 76 11.42 -10.29 0.70
CA ILE A 76 12.05 -9.00 1.02
C ILE A 76 12.01 -8.14 -0.24
N TRP A 77 11.26 -7.05 -0.18
CA TRP A 77 11.02 -6.13 -1.29
C TRP A 77 11.93 -4.90 -1.19
N ASP A 78 12.63 -4.56 -2.27
CA ASP A 78 13.52 -3.38 -2.32
C ASP A 78 12.88 -2.14 -2.99
N GLY A 79 11.62 -2.23 -3.40
CA GLY A 79 10.94 -1.20 -4.20
C GLY A 79 10.75 -1.59 -5.66
N THR A 80 11.49 -2.58 -6.15
CA THR A 80 11.50 -3.01 -7.56
C THR A 80 11.39 -4.53 -7.72
N ARG A 81 12.03 -5.31 -6.85
CA ARG A 81 12.06 -6.78 -6.91
C ARG A 81 12.18 -7.42 -5.53
N PHE A 82 12.01 -8.74 -5.49
CA PHE A 82 12.34 -9.56 -4.35
C PHE A 82 13.84 -9.87 -4.34
N VAL A 83 14.55 -9.42 -3.30
CA VAL A 83 16.02 -9.59 -3.21
C VAL A 83 16.43 -10.98 -2.73
N ASN A 84 15.49 -11.74 -2.17
CA ASN A 84 15.74 -13.04 -1.55
C ASN A 84 15.05 -14.23 -2.27
N ASP A 85 14.39 -14.00 -3.41
CA ASP A 85 13.72 -15.09 -4.15
C ASP A 85 13.55 -14.74 -5.64
N GLU A 86 14.33 -15.40 -6.51
CA GLU A 86 14.26 -15.18 -7.96
C GLU A 86 13.01 -15.77 -8.61
N GLU A 87 12.51 -16.90 -8.09
CA GLU A 87 11.30 -17.53 -8.61
C GLU A 87 10.07 -16.64 -8.43
N ALA A 88 9.96 -15.98 -7.27
CA ALA A 88 8.89 -15.03 -6.98
C ALA A 88 8.90 -13.82 -7.93
N ASN A 89 10.07 -13.42 -8.44
CA ASN A 89 10.18 -12.32 -9.40
C ASN A 89 9.50 -12.63 -10.74
N ASN A 90 9.31 -13.91 -11.08
CA ASN A 90 8.55 -14.31 -12.27
C ASN A 90 7.07 -13.92 -12.22
N TYR A 91 6.55 -13.56 -11.03
CA TYR A 91 5.18 -13.07 -10.87
C TYR A 91 5.04 -11.55 -10.95
N LEU A 92 6.14 -10.79 -11.04
CA LEU A 92 6.09 -9.32 -11.10
C LEU A 92 5.57 -8.81 -12.44
N VAL A 93 5.79 -9.55 -13.52
CA VAL A 93 5.35 -9.21 -14.86
C VAL A 93 4.49 -10.35 -15.40
N PRO A 94 3.24 -10.10 -15.80
CA PRO A 94 2.41 -11.15 -16.38
C PRO A 94 2.96 -11.57 -17.75
N GLN A 95 2.81 -12.86 -18.06
CA GLN A 95 3.04 -13.35 -19.42
C GLN A 95 1.88 -12.90 -20.31
N TYR A 96 2.19 -12.07 -21.30
CA TYR A 96 1.20 -11.64 -22.29
C TYR A 96 1.05 -12.70 -23.39
N ARG A 97 -0.17 -12.89 -23.87
CA ARG A 97 -0.49 -13.79 -24.99
C ARG A 97 -0.31 -13.05 -26.32
N GLU A 98 0.36 -13.67 -27.28
CA GLU A 98 0.47 -13.21 -28.67
C GLU A 98 -0.89 -12.76 -29.27
N PRO A 99 -0.96 -11.63 -30.00
CA PRO A 99 0.13 -10.69 -30.33
C PRO A 99 0.31 -9.56 -29.29
N TRP A 100 -0.31 -9.68 -28.11
CA TRP A 100 -0.26 -8.64 -27.09
C TRP A 100 1.11 -8.64 -26.40
N VAL A 101 1.66 -7.44 -26.19
CA VAL A 101 2.91 -7.22 -25.47
C VAL A 101 2.72 -6.12 -24.42
N LEU A 102 3.51 -6.16 -23.35
CA LEU A 102 3.54 -5.08 -22.38
C LEU A 102 3.99 -3.78 -23.09
N PRO A 103 3.22 -2.67 -23.00
CA PRO A 103 3.61 -1.40 -23.60
C PRO A 103 4.95 -0.90 -23.04
N LYS A 104 5.80 -0.37 -23.91
CA LYS A 104 7.02 0.34 -23.54
C LYS A 104 6.67 1.82 -23.40
N VAL A 105 7.09 2.43 -22.29
CA VAL A 105 6.96 3.87 -22.03
C VAL A 105 8.25 4.56 -22.42
#